data_AF-A0A919TPA3-F1
#
_entry.id   AF-A0A919TPA3-F1
#
_cell.length_a   1.000
_cell.length_b   1.000
_cell.length_c   1.000
_cell.angle_alpha   90.00
_cell.angle_beta   90.00
_cell.angle_gamma   90.00
#
_symmetry.space_group_name_H-M   'P 1'
#
loop_
_entity.id
_entity.type
_entity.pdbx_description
1 polymer ?
#
loop_
_entity_poly.entity_id
_entity_poly.type
_entity_poly.pdbx_seq_one_letter_code
_entity_poly.pdbx_strand_id
1 'polypeptide(L)'
;MTAPTTYTNPYWDAVRDKLRFDSLDKATVVGGTYDLVRRHDLVSEYAWTVTDPATVAFVAQHCGPRVVDPLAGSGYWAYLLGQHGIDVAASDLQPGESQWHRHGVHVPVVEEEGAAAVRDAGRDRTLLLSWPPYDTPIGAHLIQAYQGDRIVYIGEKAWGCCGDEDMWTALESGWTEAAEHKPVRWWGLRDWVTVYERKPEARALTAPATGGEQLCRCAFLGAGTPEHARSGLCLPEVGR
;
A
#
# COMPACT_ATOMS: atom_id res chain seq x y z
N MET A 1 -8.54 -14.32 28.69
CA MET A 1 -7.14 -14.76 28.49
C MET A 1 -7.02 -15.19 27.03
N THR A 2 -6.39 -14.38 26.19
CA THR A 2 -6.08 -14.72 24.80
C THR A 2 -5.01 -15.82 24.80
N ALA A 3 -5.16 -16.82 23.93
CA ALA A 3 -4.19 -17.90 23.80
C ALA A 3 -2.78 -17.35 23.50
N PRO A 4 -1.69 -18.02 23.93
CA PRO A 4 -0.33 -17.60 23.59
C PRO A 4 -0.17 -17.56 22.07
N THR A 5 0.39 -16.46 21.54
CA THR A 5 0.82 -16.41 20.15
C THR A 5 2.00 -17.35 19.95
N THR A 6 2.10 -17.97 18.77
CA THR A 6 3.24 -18.82 18.41
C THR A 6 4.46 -18.02 17.92
N TYR A 7 4.37 -16.69 17.96
CA TYR A 7 5.37 -15.74 17.50
C TYR A 7 5.48 -14.56 18.48
N THR A 8 6.60 -13.83 18.39
CA THR A 8 6.93 -12.72 19.27
C THR A 8 6.35 -11.41 18.73
N ASN A 9 5.60 -10.70 19.57
CA ASN A 9 4.91 -9.46 19.23
C ASN A 9 5.01 -8.46 20.40
N PRO A 10 6.19 -7.81 20.59
CA PRO A 10 6.43 -6.92 21.73
C PRO A 10 5.48 -5.72 21.73
N TYR A 11 5.03 -5.26 20.56
CA TYR A 11 4.02 -4.22 20.48
C TYR A 11 2.70 -4.64 21.14
N TRP A 12 2.19 -5.83 20.79
CA TRP A 12 0.98 -6.36 21.40
C TRP A 12 1.14 -6.61 22.89
N ASP A 13 2.27 -7.20 23.31
CA ASP A 13 2.57 -7.43 24.72
C ASP A 13 2.56 -6.13 25.53
N ALA A 14 3.04 -5.03 24.95
CA ALA A 14 3.00 -3.72 25.60
C ALA A 14 1.58 -3.18 25.80
N VAL A 15 0.62 -3.49 24.91
CA VAL A 15 -0.69 -2.80 24.91
C VAL A 15 -1.88 -3.66 25.33
N ARG A 16 -1.78 -4.99 25.30
CA ARG A 16 -2.93 -5.91 25.50
C ARG A 16 -3.63 -5.78 26.86
N ASP A 17 -2.92 -5.34 27.90
CA ASP A 17 -3.50 -5.16 29.24
C ASP A 17 -4.13 -3.78 29.44
N LYS A 18 -4.14 -2.95 28.39
CA LYS A 18 -4.66 -1.57 28.39
C LYS A 18 -5.80 -1.37 27.39
N LEU A 19 -6.42 -2.48 27.00
CA LEU A 19 -7.60 -2.49 26.16
C LEU A 19 -8.82 -1.96 26.92
N ARG A 20 -9.68 -1.28 26.18
CA ARG A 20 -11.00 -0.88 26.67
C ARG A 20 -11.96 -0.77 25.50
N PHE A 21 -13.25 -0.78 25.82
CA PHE A 21 -14.29 -0.54 24.84
C PHE A 21 -14.62 0.95 24.77
N ASP A 22 -14.50 1.55 23.60
CA ASP A 22 -15.02 2.90 23.34
C ASP A 22 -16.46 2.79 22.86
N SER A 23 -17.41 3.32 23.65
CA SER A 23 -18.83 3.28 23.34
C SER A 23 -19.23 4.18 22.17
N LEU A 24 -18.48 5.26 21.91
CA LEU A 24 -18.79 6.18 20.81
C LEU A 24 -18.44 5.52 19.48
N ASP A 25 -17.24 4.95 19.42
CA ASP A 25 -16.69 4.29 18.24
C ASP A 25 -17.14 2.84 18.09
N LYS A 26 -17.75 2.27 19.14
CA LYS A 26 -18.15 0.86 19.26
C LYS A 26 -17.00 -0.09 18.91
N ALA A 27 -15.79 0.23 19.39
CA ALA A 27 -14.56 -0.47 19.05
C ALA A 27 -13.71 -0.75 20.30
N THR A 28 -12.91 -1.82 20.22
CA THR A 28 -11.85 -2.09 21.19
C THR A 28 -10.65 -1.22 20.86
N VAL A 29 -10.21 -0.42 21.83
CA VAL A 29 -9.12 0.54 21.66
C VAL A 29 -8.03 0.37 22.72
N VAL A 30 -6.83 0.84 22.41
CA VAL A 30 -5.73 1.03 23.36
C VAL A 30 -5.70 2.48 23.82
N GLY A 31 -5.61 2.67 25.13
CA GLY A 31 -5.38 3.99 25.74
C GLY A 31 -6.51 4.98 25.49
N GLY A 32 -6.32 6.24 25.88
CA GLY A 32 -7.29 7.33 25.77
C GLY A 32 -6.73 8.73 25.64
N THR A 33 -7.54 9.72 26.04
CA THR A 33 -7.24 11.15 25.89
C THR A 33 -5.86 11.55 26.45
N TYR A 34 -5.33 10.80 27.42
CA TYR A 34 -4.02 11.07 28.06
C TYR A 34 -2.88 10.14 27.63
N ASP A 35 -3.10 9.17 26.72
CA ASP A 35 -2.10 8.17 26.32
C ASP A 35 -1.30 8.55 25.06
N LEU A 36 -1.34 9.83 24.65
CA LEU A 36 -0.73 10.31 23.41
C LEU A 36 0.79 10.11 23.36
N VAL A 37 1.49 10.39 24.46
CA VAL A 37 2.95 10.19 24.55
C VAL A 37 3.30 8.72 24.32
N ARG A 38 2.55 7.83 24.99
CA ARG A 38 2.77 6.40 24.89
C ARG A 38 2.45 5.84 23.51
N ARG A 39 1.40 6.35 22.86
CA ARG A 39 1.13 6.05 21.45
C ARG A 39 2.33 6.45 20.60
N HIS A 40 2.82 7.68 20.75
CA HIS A 40 3.92 8.19 19.95
C HIS A 40 5.19 7.35 20.08
N ASP A 41 5.56 6.94 21.30
CA ASP A 41 6.71 6.06 21.53
C ASP A 41 6.53 4.70 20.85
N LEU A 42 5.39 4.04 21.07
CA LEU A 42 5.16 2.70 20.55
C LEU A 42 4.99 2.67 19.02
N VAL A 43 4.37 3.69 18.44
CA VAL A 43 4.28 3.83 16.98
C VAL A 43 5.66 4.07 16.38
N SER A 44 6.48 4.88 17.04
CA SER A 44 7.84 5.16 16.58
C SER A 44 8.74 3.93 16.64
N GLU A 45 8.56 3.08 17.65
CA GLU A 45 9.32 1.84 17.79
C GLU A 45 8.82 0.74 16.85
N TYR A 46 7.50 0.55 16.73
CA TYR A 46 6.90 -0.59 16.06
C TYR A 46 6.24 -0.22 14.74
N ALA A 47 4.93 0.09 14.77
CA ALA A 47 4.14 0.43 13.59
C ALA A 47 2.99 1.37 13.98
N TRP A 48 2.42 2.07 13.01
CA TRP A 48 1.29 2.98 13.24
C TRP A 48 0.00 2.26 13.66
N THR A 49 -0.29 1.10 13.07
CA THR A 49 -1.40 0.22 13.45
C THR A 49 -1.01 -0.67 14.62
N VAL A 50 -1.90 -0.79 15.60
CA VAL A 50 -1.73 -1.78 16.68
C VAL A 50 -1.83 -3.18 16.07
N THR A 51 -0.76 -3.95 16.20
CA THR A 51 -0.61 -5.27 15.60
C THR A 51 -1.15 -6.35 16.54
N ASP A 52 -2.45 -6.33 16.86
CA ASP A 52 -3.03 -7.40 17.67
C ASP A 52 -2.99 -8.76 16.92
N PRO A 53 -3.02 -9.90 17.63
CA PRO A 53 -2.82 -11.20 17.01
C PRO A 53 -3.84 -11.55 15.91
N ALA A 54 -5.09 -11.09 16.03
CA ALA A 54 -6.11 -11.35 15.01
C ALA A 54 -5.81 -10.55 13.73
N THR A 55 -5.34 -9.31 13.88
CA THR A 55 -4.90 -8.48 12.75
C THR A 55 -3.71 -9.09 12.03
N VAL A 56 -2.67 -9.51 12.76
CA VAL A 56 -1.49 -10.14 12.13
C VAL A 56 -1.86 -11.45 11.43
N ALA A 57 -2.69 -12.27 12.07
CA ALA A 57 -3.16 -13.52 11.47
C ALA A 57 -3.98 -13.26 10.19
N PHE A 58 -4.84 -12.23 10.19
CA PHE A 58 -5.59 -11.82 9.01
C PHE A 58 -4.66 -11.39 7.86
N VAL A 59 -3.69 -10.52 8.13
CA VAL A 59 -2.71 -10.10 7.11
C VAL A 59 -1.96 -11.30 6.56
N ALA A 60 -1.41 -12.15 7.43
CA ALA A 60 -0.65 -13.34 7.05
C ALA A 60 -1.48 -14.34 6.21
N GLN A 61 -2.77 -14.49 6.54
CA GLN A 61 -3.69 -15.34 5.78
C GLN A 61 -3.96 -14.80 4.36
N HIS A 62 -3.97 -13.48 4.19
CA HIS A 62 -4.44 -12.84 2.97
C HIS A 62 -3.32 -12.31 2.06
N CYS A 63 -2.09 -12.14 2.54
CA CYS A 63 -0.99 -11.58 1.74
C CYS A 63 -0.25 -12.61 0.86
N GLY A 64 -0.53 -13.90 1.01
CA GLY A 64 0.20 -14.95 0.29
C GLY A 64 1.64 -15.12 0.77
N PRO A 65 2.45 -15.93 0.07
CA PRO A 65 3.79 -16.32 0.55
C PRO A 65 4.88 -15.27 0.35
N ARG A 66 4.61 -14.24 -0.48
CA ARG A 66 5.58 -13.19 -0.80
C ARG A 66 4.94 -11.81 -0.77
N VAL A 67 5.61 -10.86 -0.14
CA VAL A 67 5.15 -9.49 0.06
C VAL A 67 6.25 -8.51 -0.37
N VAL A 68 5.84 -7.37 -0.91
CA VAL A 68 6.65 -6.16 -1.02
C VAL A 68 6.07 -5.09 -0.10
N ASP A 69 6.88 -4.55 0.80
CA ASP A 69 6.54 -3.50 1.76
C ASP A 69 7.44 -2.29 1.50
N PRO A 70 7.03 -1.35 0.62
CA PRO A 70 7.86 -0.24 0.18
C PRO A 70 7.82 0.99 1.11
N LEU A 71 7.07 0.90 2.20
CA LEU A 71 6.94 1.91 3.26
C LEU A 71 7.20 1.28 4.62
N ALA A 72 8.24 0.43 4.68
CA ALA A 72 8.44 -0.46 5.80
C ALA A 72 8.77 0.27 7.12
N GLY A 73 9.30 1.50 7.04
CA GLY A 73 9.72 2.28 8.20
C GLY A 73 10.72 1.53 9.08
N SER A 74 10.25 1.02 10.21
CA SER A 74 11.03 0.17 11.14
C SER A 74 11.15 -1.29 10.68
N GLY A 75 10.42 -1.71 9.65
CA GLY A 75 10.32 -3.10 9.21
C GLY A 75 9.48 -3.99 10.14
N TYR A 76 8.67 -3.42 11.03
CA TYR A 76 7.94 -4.23 12.03
C TYR A 76 6.90 -5.18 11.41
N TRP A 77 6.20 -4.79 10.35
CA TRP A 77 5.33 -5.72 9.60
C TRP A 77 6.13 -6.86 8.96
N ALA A 78 7.27 -6.55 8.35
CA ALA A 78 8.17 -7.57 7.80
C ALA A 78 8.69 -8.54 8.88
N TYR A 79 9.04 -8.04 10.06
CA TYR A 79 9.40 -8.85 11.23
C TYR A 79 8.28 -9.81 11.65
N LEU A 80 7.03 -9.32 11.71
CA LEU A 80 5.88 -10.14 12.09
C LEU A 80 5.58 -11.22 11.03
N LEU A 81 5.47 -10.82 9.76
CA LEU A 81 5.15 -11.73 8.66
C LEU A 81 6.26 -12.76 8.41
N GLY A 82 7.53 -12.38 8.60
CA GLY A 82 8.66 -13.31 8.51
C GLY A 82 8.58 -14.46 9.52
N GLN A 83 8.08 -14.21 10.73
CA GLN A 83 7.82 -15.27 11.73
C GLN A 83 6.69 -16.22 11.31
N HIS A 84 5.84 -15.82 10.37
CA HIS A 84 4.83 -16.66 9.72
C HIS A 84 5.35 -17.33 8.43
N GLY A 85 6.65 -17.23 8.14
CA GLY A 85 7.27 -17.86 6.97
C GLY A 85 7.02 -17.13 5.65
N ILE A 86 6.58 -15.88 5.70
CA ILE A 86 6.34 -15.05 4.52
C ILE A 86 7.64 -14.35 4.11
N ASP A 87 7.98 -14.41 2.83
CA ASP A 87 9.11 -13.69 2.25
C ASP A 87 8.71 -12.23 2.01
N VAL A 88 9.28 -11.31 2.80
CA VAL A 88 8.99 -9.87 2.72
C VAL A 88 10.19 -9.12 2.15
N ALA A 89 10.00 -8.49 1.00
CA ALA A 89 10.92 -7.50 0.46
C ALA A 89 10.55 -6.13 1.06
N ALA A 90 11.24 -5.74 2.12
CA ALA A 90 11.00 -4.51 2.85
C ALA A 90 11.96 -3.41 2.40
N SER A 91 11.43 -2.25 2.03
CA SER A 91 12.19 -1.05 1.72
C SER A 91 11.54 0.19 2.31
N ASP A 92 12.34 1.23 2.52
CA ASP A 92 11.87 2.56 2.93
C ASP A 92 12.91 3.60 2.49
N LEU A 93 12.52 4.87 2.36
CA LEU A 93 13.46 5.95 2.02
C LEU A 93 14.36 6.32 3.21
N GLN A 94 13.88 6.12 4.44
CA GLN A 94 14.61 6.44 5.68
C GLN A 94 14.36 5.34 6.74
N PRO A 95 14.89 4.13 6.52
CA PRO A 95 14.57 2.97 7.36
C PRO A 95 15.04 3.18 8.81
N GLY A 96 14.11 3.07 9.76
CA GLY A 96 14.38 3.12 11.21
C GLY A 96 14.88 4.44 11.81
N GLU A 97 15.20 5.44 10.97
CA GLU A 97 15.78 6.73 11.36
C GLU A 97 15.09 7.93 10.67
N SER A 98 13.78 7.82 10.47
CA SER A 98 12.97 8.93 9.97
C SER A 98 12.49 9.82 11.11
N GLN A 99 11.83 10.92 10.76
CA GLN A 99 11.11 11.73 11.75
C GLN A 99 10.02 10.93 12.49
N TRP A 100 9.54 9.79 11.93
CA TRP A 100 8.49 8.95 12.51
C TRP A 100 9.06 7.78 13.32
N HIS A 101 10.19 7.21 12.89
CA HIS A 101 10.83 6.05 13.51
C HIS A 101 12.23 6.41 14.02
N ARG A 102 12.48 6.19 15.31
CA ARG A 102 13.76 6.58 15.97
C ARG A 102 14.46 5.43 16.71
N HIS A 103 14.01 4.21 16.49
CA HIS A 103 14.45 3.02 17.23
C HIS A 103 15.20 2.01 16.35
N GLY A 104 15.58 2.40 15.14
CA GLY A 104 16.20 1.51 14.17
C GLY A 104 15.17 0.57 13.53
N VAL A 105 15.66 -0.56 13.01
CA VAL A 105 14.86 -1.55 12.27
C VAL A 105 14.81 -2.89 12.99
N HIS A 106 13.70 -3.60 12.85
CA HIS A 106 13.48 -4.95 13.43
C HIS A 106 14.01 -6.08 12.54
N VAL A 107 14.14 -5.80 11.25
CA VAL A 107 14.74 -6.66 10.22
C VAL A 107 15.48 -5.77 9.21
N PRO A 108 16.38 -6.31 8.37
CA PRO A 108 16.97 -5.52 7.29
C PRO A 108 15.87 -4.89 6.40
N VAL A 109 15.92 -3.58 6.25
CA VAL A 109 15.08 -2.79 5.34
C VAL A 109 16.01 -2.11 4.34
N VAL A 110 15.74 -2.27 3.06
CA VAL A 110 16.56 -1.66 1.99
C VAL A 110 16.24 -0.17 1.90
N GLU A 111 17.26 0.68 1.86
CA GLU A 111 17.08 2.10 1.58
C GLU A 111 16.80 2.28 0.09
N GLU A 112 15.54 2.49 -0.28
CA GLU A 112 15.09 2.56 -1.68
C GLU A 112 13.82 3.41 -1.81
N GLU A 113 13.66 4.06 -2.96
CA GLU A 113 12.41 4.73 -3.33
C GLU A 113 11.31 3.69 -3.58
N GLY A 114 10.15 3.89 -2.94
CA GLY A 114 9.12 2.86 -2.88
C GLY A 114 8.56 2.44 -4.24
N ALA A 115 8.37 3.34 -5.21
CA ALA A 115 7.88 2.96 -6.52
C ALA A 115 8.92 2.15 -7.34
N ALA A 116 10.21 2.40 -7.13
CA ALA A 116 11.28 1.55 -7.67
C ALA A 116 11.24 0.14 -7.07
N ALA A 117 11.21 0.05 -5.74
CA ALA A 117 11.12 -1.23 -5.04
C ALA A 117 9.90 -2.08 -5.48
N VAL A 118 8.75 -1.42 -5.66
CA VAL A 118 7.52 -2.07 -6.14
C VAL A 118 7.64 -2.59 -7.57
N ARG A 119 8.33 -1.87 -8.47
CA ARG A 119 8.56 -2.35 -9.85
C ARG A 119 9.50 -3.54 -9.86
N ASP A 120 10.58 -3.47 -9.09
CA ASP A 120 11.63 -4.49 -9.04
C ASP A 120 11.17 -5.78 -8.36
N ALA A 121 10.27 -5.65 -7.38
CA ALA A 121 9.59 -6.77 -6.72
C ALA A 121 8.78 -7.66 -7.68
N GLY A 122 8.33 -7.12 -8.82
CA GLY A 122 7.54 -7.85 -9.80
C GLY A 122 6.10 -8.12 -9.38
N ARG A 123 5.41 -8.97 -10.16
CA ARG A 123 3.96 -9.21 -10.04
C ARG A 123 3.56 -10.33 -9.08
N ASP A 124 4.53 -11.13 -8.61
CA ASP A 124 4.29 -12.33 -7.80
C ASP A 124 4.21 -12.03 -6.29
N ARG A 125 4.50 -10.79 -5.88
CA ARG A 125 4.39 -10.32 -4.50
C ARG A 125 3.10 -9.54 -4.29
N THR A 126 2.46 -9.73 -3.15
CA THR A 126 1.39 -8.83 -2.67
C THR A 126 2.00 -7.50 -2.25
N LEU A 127 1.40 -6.38 -2.65
CA LEU A 127 1.78 -5.07 -2.13
C LEU A 127 1.19 -4.89 -0.73
N LEU A 128 2.02 -4.73 0.29
CA LEU A 128 1.61 -4.23 1.59
C LEU A 128 1.69 -2.70 1.58
N LEU A 129 0.55 -2.04 1.68
CA LEU A 129 0.45 -0.58 1.73
C LEU A 129 0.03 -0.18 3.15
N SER A 130 1.01 -0.06 4.05
CA SER A 130 0.78 0.25 5.46
C SER A 130 1.05 1.72 5.76
N TRP A 131 0.02 2.44 6.23
CA TRP A 131 0.07 3.83 6.68
C TRP A 131 0.81 4.78 5.71
N PRO A 132 0.37 4.86 4.43
CA PRO A 132 0.95 5.83 3.50
C PRO A 132 0.80 7.26 4.07
N PRO A 133 1.87 8.08 4.06
CA PRO A 133 1.84 9.42 4.63
C PRO A 133 0.69 10.28 4.09
N TYR A 134 -0.01 10.95 5.02
CA TYR A 134 -1.16 11.80 4.73
C TYR A 134 -0.85 12.91 3.74
N ASP A 135 -1.74 13.13 2.77
CA ASP A 135 -1.68 14.21 1.79
C ASP A 135 -0.35 14.23 1.02
N THR A 136 0.16 13.03 0.71
CA THR A 136 1.35 12.84 -0.13
C THR A 136 1.05 11.87 -1.27
N PRO A 137 1.67 12.06 -2.45
CA PRO A 137 1.37 11.26 -3.64
C PRO A 137 1.99 9.86 -3.62
N ILE A 138 2.76 9.51 -2.59
CA ILE A 138 3.49 8.23 -2.55
C ILE A 138 2.54 7.04 -2.61
N GLY A 139 1.38 7.09 -1.93
CA GLY A 139 0.39 6.02 -1.99
C GLY A 139 -0.11 5.78 -3.42
N ALA A 140 -0.46 6.86 -4.14
CA ALA A 140 -0.87 6.79 -5.54
C ALA A 140 0.25 6.25 -6.44
N HIS A 141 1.48 6.74 -6.28
CA HIS A 141 2.64 6.29 -7.05
C HIS A 141 2.94 4.80 -6.86
N LEU A 142 2.82 4.28 -5.64
CA LEU A 142 3.01 2.86 -5.35
C LEU A 142 1.96 2.00 -6.06
N ILE A 143 0.67 2.40 -6.00
CA ILE A 143 -0.41 1.68 -6.68
C ILE A 143 -0.23 1.70 -8.20
N GLN A 144 0.19 2.83 -8.76
CA GLN A 144 0.45 2.98 -10.20
C GLN A 144 1.65 2.14 -10.67
N ALA A 145 2.71 2.06 -9.85
CA ALA A 145 3.90 1.27 -10.14
C ALA A 145 3.67 -0.25 -10.00
N TYR A 146 2.72 -0.65 -9.15
CA TYR A 146 2.47 -2.04 -8.82
C TYR A 146 1.87 -2.83 -9.98
N GLN A 147 2.48 -3.97 -10.30
CA GLN A 147 2.09 -4.85 -11.41
C GLN A 147 1.39 -6.14 -10.97
N GLY A 148 1.35 -6.42 -9.67
CA GLY A 148 0.68 -7.60 -9.13
C GLY A 148 -0.83 -7.43 -9.01
N ASP A 149 -1.50 -8.46 -8.51
CA ASP A 149 -2.97 -8.52 -8.50
C ASP A 149 -3.60 -8.28 -7.12
N ARG A 150 -2.78 -8.07 -6.06
CA ARG A 150 -3.27 -7.97 -4.69
C ARG A 150 -2.60 -6.87 -3.87
N ILE A 151 -3.41 -6.07 -3.18
CA ILE A 151 -2.94 -5.11 -2.18
C ILE A 151 -3.52 -5.49 -0.83
N VAL A 152 -2.68 -5.50 0.21
CA VAL A 152 -3.14 -5.44 1.61
C VAL A 152 -2.89 -4.02 2.09
N TYR A 153 -3.96 -3.25 2.23
CA TYR A 153 -3.94 -1.91 2.76
C TYR A 153 -4.12 -1.94 4.28
N ILE A 154 -3.32 -1.16 5.00
CA ILE A 154 -3.42 -1.01 6.46
C ILE A 154 -3.39 0.48 6.79
N GLY A 155 -4.46 1.03 7.33
CA GLY A 155 -4.56 2.45 7.64
C GLY A 155 -6.00 2.91 7.79
N GLU A 156 -6.22 4.22 7.90
CA GLU A 156 -7.57 4.78 7.91
C GLU A 156 -8.18 4.79 6.50
N LYS A 157 -9.50 4.65 6.36
CA LYS A 157 -10.18 4.76 5.04
C LYS A 157 -10.13 6.21 4.52
N ALA A 158 -10.69 6.46 3.33
CA ALA A 158 -10.84 7.80 2.75
C ALA A 158 -11.34 8.82 3.79
N TRP A 159 -10.79 10.05 3.72
CA TRP A 159 -10.98 11.14 4.70
C TRP A 159 -10.31 10.93 6.07
N GLY A 160 -9.49 9.88 6.21
CA GLY A 160 -8.60 9.67 7.36
C GLY A 160 -7.22 10.28 7.18
N CYS A 161 -6.25 9.82 7.97
CA CYS A 161 -4.87 10.32 8.01
C CYS A 161 -3.92 9.52 7.09
N CYS A 162 -4.42 8.90 6.02
CA CYS A 162 -3.62 8.04 5.15
C CYS A 162 -3.83 8.36 3.67
N GLY A 163 -2.73 8.54 2.94
CA GLY A 163 -2.72 8.82 1.51
C GLY A 163 -3.31 10.17 1.14
N ASP A 164 -3.40 10.40 -0.17
CA ASP A 164 -4.03 11.54 -0.81
C ASP A 164 -5.28 11.11 -1.61
N GLU A 165 -5.97 12.08 -2.23
CA GLU A 165 -7.18 11.82 -3.03
C GLU A 165 -6.91 10.93 -4.25
N ASP A 166 -5.73 11.05 -4.86
CA ASP A 166 -5.33 10.25 -6.02
C ASP A 166 -5.14 8.77 -5.66
N MET A 167 -4.60 8.46 -4.48
CA MET A 167 -4.50 7.09 -3.97
C MET A 167 -5.89 6.45 -3.84
N TRP A 168 -6.84 7.17 -3.24
CA TRP A 168 -8.21 6.69 -3.05
C TRP A 168 -8.93 6.51 -4.39
N THR A 169 -8.78 7.47 -5.30
CA THR A 169 -9.30 7.37 -6.67
C THR A 169 -8.73 6.13 -7.39
N ALA A 170 -7.45 5.84 -7.22
CA ALA A 170 -6.81 4.66 -7.81
C ALA A 170 -7.36 3.34 -7.22
N LEU A 171 -7.56 3.26 -5.90
CA LEU A 171 -8.19 2.11 -5.24
C LEU A 171 -9.63 1.90 -5.72
N GLU A 172 -10.45 2.95 -5.69
CA GLU A 172 -11.86 2.88 -6.07
C GLU A 172 -12.07 2.51 -7.54
N SER A 173 -11.25 3.04 -8.43
CA SER A 173 -11.36 2.80 -9.87
C SER A 173 -10.77 1.44 -10.28
N GLY A 174 -9.60 1.07 -9.75
CA GLY A 174 -8.81 -0.08 -10.22
C GLY A 174 -8.95 -1.38 -9.42
N TRP A 175 -9.56 -1.34 -8.23
CA TRP A 175 -9.51 -2.45 -7.28
C TRP A 175 -10.87 -2.77 -6.63
N THR A 176 -11.04 -4.02 -6.22
CA THR A 176 -12.23 -4.52 -5.54
C THR A 176 -11.86 -4.98 -4.14
N GLU A 177 -12.58 -4.52 -3.12
CA GLU A 177 -12.46 -5.02 -1.74
C GLU A 177 -12.92 -6.48 -1.69
N ALA A 178 -12.00 -7.39 -1.34
CA ALA A 178 -12.27 -8.82 -1.23
C ALA A 178 -12.43 -9.29 0.23
N ALA A 179 -11.78 -8.62 1.17
CA ALA A 179 -11.91 -8.89 2.60
C ALA A 179 -11.53 -7.64 3.41
N GLU A 180 -12.06 -7.55 4.62
CA GLU A 180 -11.68 -6.51 5.58
C GLU A 180 -11.58 -7.06 7.00
N HIS A 181 -10.75 -6.41 7.82
CA HIS A 181 -10.60 -6.68 9.23
C HIS A 181 -10.46 -5.37 10.01
N LYS A 182 -11.10 -5.31 11.17
CA LYS A 182 -10.98 -4.17 12.09
C LYS A 182 -9.96 -4.51 13.17
N PRO A 183 -8.77 -3.89 13.15
CA PRO A 183 -7.78 -4.12 14.19
C PRO A 183 -8.24 -3.54 15.52
N VAL A 184 -7.63 -4.01 16.61
CA VAL A 184 -7.53 -3.16 17.80
C VAL A 184 -6.83 -1.87 17.36
N ARG A 185 -7.29 -0.71 17.84
CA ARG A 185 -6.76 0.58 17.37
C ARG A 185 -6.41 1.51 18.51
N TRP A 186 -5.56 2.49 18.25
CA TRP A 186 -5.40 3.60 19.20
C TRP A 186 -6.70 4.38 19.30
N TRP A 187 -7.03 4.84 20.51
CA TRP A 187 -8.16 5.73 20.70
C TRP A 187 -8.04 6.97 19.80
N GLY A 188 -9.13 7.32 19.10
CA GLY A 188 -9.19 8.43 18.15
C GLY A 188 -8.74 8.09 16.72
N LEU A 189 -8.16 6.91 16.47
CA LEU A 189 -7.84 6.46 15.11
C LEU A 189 -8.89 5.47 14.58
N ARG A 190 -8.98 5.38 13.26
CA ARG A 190 -9.96 4.56 12.54
C ARG A 190 -9.32 3.61 11.54
N ASP A 191 -8.31 2.88 12.00
CA ASP A 191 -7.60 1.87 11.21
C ASP A 191 -8.50 0.74 10.73
N TRP A 192 -8.18 0.25 9.54
CA TRP A 192 -8.70 -0.95 8.89
C TRP A 192 -7.56 -1.70 8.23
N VAL A 193 -7.75 -3.01 8.09
CA VAL A 193 -6.99 -3.82 7.13
C VAL A 193 -7.94 -4.20 6.01
N THR A 194 -7.64 -3.81 4.78
CA THR A 194 -8.45 -4.12 3.60
C THR A 194 -7.63 -4.89 2.58
N VAL A 195 -8.17 -5.99 2.09
CA VAL A 195 -7.59 -6.78 1.00
C VAL A 195 -8.28 -6.36 -0.29
N TYR A 196 -7.49 -5.91 -1.25
CA TYR A 196 -7.93 -5.49 -2.56
C TYR A 196 -7.43 -6.47 -3.62
N GLU A 197 -8.32 -6.87 -4.54
CA GLU A 197 -7.94 -7.57 -5.78
C GLU A 197 -8.05 -6.61 -6.96
N ARG A 198 -7.10 -6.72 -7.90
CA ARG A 198 -7.13 -5.90 -9.11
C ARG A 198 -8.35 -6.25 -9.96
N LYS A 199 -9.08 -5.22 -10.41
CA LYS A 199 -10.19 -5.41 -11.34
C LYS A 199 -9.68 -5.92 -12.69
N PRO A 200 -10.39 -6.85 -13.35
CA PRO A 200 -10.01 -7.36 -14.67
C PRO A 200 -9.82 -6.25 -15.71
N GLU A 201 -10.64 -5.19 -15.67
CA GLU A 201 -10.58 -4.07 -16.60
C GLU A 201 -9.30 -3.24 -16.43
N ALA A 202 -8.88 -3.02 -15.19
CA ALA A 202 -7.63 -2.32 -14.86
C ALA A 202 -6.39 -3.13 -15.25
N ARG A 203 -6.49 -4.46 -15.21
CA ARG A 203 -5.42 -5.37 -15.66
C ARG A 203 -5.21 -5.33 -17.17
N ALA A 204 -6.28 -5.20 -17.96
CA ALA A 204 -6.19 -5.13 -19.41
C ALA A 204 -5.49 -3.85 -19.91
N LEU A 205 -5.60 -2.74 -19.17
CA LEU A 205 -4.97 -1.45 -19.49
C LEU A 205 -3.46 -1.40 -19.19
N THR A 206 -2.97 -2.28 -18.32
CA THR A 206 -1.57 -2.35 -17.89
C THR A 206 -0.78 -3.48 -18.55
N ALA A 207 -1.45 -4.36 -19.31
CA ALA A 207 -0.78 -5.37 -20.11
C ALA A 207 0.05 -4.69 -21.22
N PRO A 208 1.32 -5.05 -21.42
CA PRO A 208 2.07 -4.58 -22.58
C PRO A 208 1.28 -4.98 -23.83
N ALA A 209 1.10 -4.04 -24.76
CA ALA A 209 0.43 -4.30 -26.03
C ALA A 209 1.12 -5.50 -26.69
N THR A 210 0.51 -6.68 -26.60
CA THR A 210 0.99 -7.85 -27.31
C THR A 210 0.87 -7.52 -28.79
N GLY A 211 2.01 -7.55 -29.49
CA GLY A 211 2.17 -7.12 -30.87
C GLY A 211 0.94 -7.38 -31.74
N GLY A 212 0.37 -6.27 -32.22
CA GLY A 212 -0.72 -6.22 -33.18
C GLY A 212 -0.71 -4.82 -33.74
N GLU A 213 -0.58 -4.73 -35.07
CA GLU A 213 -0.24 -3.54 -35.84
C GLU A 213 -0.84 -2.23 -35.33
N GLN A 214 0.03 -1.23 -35.26
CA GLN A 214 -0.32 0.18 -35.12
C GLN A 214 -1.10 0.60 -36.38
N LEU A 215 -2.39 0.27 -36.44
CA LEU A 215 -3.30 0.85 -37.39
C LEU A 215 -3.55 2.29 -36.97
N CYS A 216 -2.76 3.19 -37.55
CA CYS A 216 -3.01 4.61 -37.65
C CYS A 216 -4.52 4.86 -37.80
N ARG A 217 -5.15 5.41 -36.75
CA ARG A 217 -6.49 5.97 -36.81
C ARG A 217 -6.46 7.26 -37.61
N CYS A 218 -6.34 7.15 -38.93
CA CYS A 218 -6.66 8.21 -39.88
C CYS A 218 -7.74 7.70 -40.84
N ALA A 219 -8.99 7.65 -40.37
CA ALA A 219 -10.18 7.64 -41.22
C ALA A 219 -11.45 7.79 -40.36
N PHE A 220 -11.65 8.98 -39.78
CA PHE A 220 -13.02 9.47 -39.62
C PHE A 220 -13.33 10.27 -40.88
N LEU A 221 -14.07 9.63 -41.79
CA LEU A 221 -14.66 10.24 -42.97
C LEU A 221 -15.67 11.30 -42.51
N GLY A 222 -15.20 12.55 -42.40
CA GLY A 222 -16.06 13.72 -42.47
C GLY A 222 -16.43 13.95 -43.93
N ALA A 223 -17.70 13.81 -44.26
CA ALA A 223 -18.27 14.23 -45.53
C ALA A 223 -18.10 15.76 -45.68
N GLY A 224 -17.37 16.19 -46.71
CA GLY A 224 -17.20 17.59 -47.09
C GLY A 224 -16.65 17.65 -48.51
N THR A 225 -17.36 18.37 -49.38
CA THR A 225 -17.23 18.43 -50.85
C THR A 225 -15.87 18.94 -51.38
N PRO A 226 -15.52 18.63 -52.64
CA PRO A 226 -14.18 18.84 -53.18
C PRO A 226 -14.02 20.24 -53.78
N GLU A 227 -12.85 20.87 -53.62
CA GLU A 227 -12.30 21.77 -54.64
C GLU A 227 -10.82 22.11 -54.39
N HIS A 228 -10.03 22.01 -55.47
CA HIS A 228 -8.73 22.66 -55.73
C HIS A 228 -7.55 22.34 -54.79
N ALA A 229 -6.69 21.38 -55.12
CA ALA A 229 -5.59 21.46 -56.09
C ALA A 229 -4.30 22.12 -55.57
N ARG A 230 -3.21 21.34 -55.73
CA ARG A 230 -1.80 21.71 -55.95
C ARG A 230 -0.82 21.69 -54.77
N SER A 231 0.22 20.89 -55.01
CA SER A 231 1.64 21.05 -54.65
C SER A 231 2.00 21.06 -53.16
N GLY A 232 2.95 20.27 -52.67
CA GLY A 232 3.88 19.41 -53.37
C GLY A 232 4.95 18.86 -52.42
N LEU A 233 5.62 17.85 -52.94
CA LEU A 233 7.00 17.45 -52.70
C LEU A 233 7.39 16.81 -51.36
N CYS A 234 7.83 15.58 -51.56
CA CYS A 234 8.46 14.62 -50.68
C CYS A 234 9.99 14.87 -50.63
N LEU A 235 10.63 14.27 -49.61
CA LEU A 235 12.06 13.90 -49.47
C LEU A 235 12.97 14.85 -48.62
N PRO A 236 14.12 14.36 -48.07
CA PRO A 236 14.20 13.65 -46.78
C PRO A 236 15.41 14.14 -45.92
N GLU A 237 15.71 13.39 -44.84
CA GLU A 237 16.83 13.48 -43.88
C GLU A 237 18.15 14.14 -44.33
N VAL A 238 18.78 14.88 -43.40
CA VAL A 238 20.25 14.87 -43.18
C VAL A 238 20.52 15.14 -41.70
N GLY A 239 21.35 14.29 -41.06
CA GLY A 239 21.71 14.38 -39.65
C GLY A 239 22.85 15.32 -39.31
N ARG A 240 23.15 15.38 -38.01
CA ARG A 240 24.46 15.27 -37.37
C ARG A 240 24.27 14.85 -35.93
#